data_AF-A0ABD3SR57-F1
#
_entry.id   AF-A0ABD3SR57-F1
#
_cell.length_a   1.000
_cell.length_b   1.000
_cell.length_c   1.000
_cell.angle_alpha   90.00
_cell.angle_beta   90.00
_cell.angle_gamma   90.00
#
_symmetry.space_group_name_H-M   'P 1'
#
loop_
_entity.id
_entity.type
_entity.pdbx_description
1 polymer ?
#
loop_
_entity_poly.entity_id
_entity_poly.type
_entity_poly.pdbx_seq_one_letter_code
_entity_poly.pdbx_strand_id
1 'polypeptide(L)'
;MGAVYARVELESPRDCSRPLFWSEPPSLPKNDASELNPQYSLCQETQIPPGTMATSLPNLAQTLPIVSCMDDYIKLNDDLGTNILLDEITSATVEMMQDTEFCADVGMGPETMMDEFGSVLSRYEVPMGLMNKLMMLSEFHALEFIIDDSGSMQCATDSNHPVTQLPMSRWEEAQLRIKEMIEVLAYVPVRQIVVEFLNRRDQIILIRQGRAPASFIQHAYVLIDEKFARLPDGTTPAMEKIQESLIIGQGKSIARYFFGDGMPDGGVRAQDEIINILRHRENPEGNPITFISCTNEDDQVAWMKYADKLCPYCSESDDFQYERLQVLRNQGAALPFTKGFHLVCTLVAAMNPDDLDAMDDSVPFTKNTFDNLLGIQHPEESYRYYFDCFVEAQRARKVEGRSDQLKENVQWNYFEFLHAPVAKYIPQVQQVKQQLRNM
;
A
#
# COMPACT_ATOMS: atom_id res chain seq x y z
N MET A 1 -52.39 14.86 52.03
CA MET A 1 -51.10 14.31 51.54
C MET A 1 -51.19 14.27 50.02
N GLY A 2 -50.66 15.31 49.38
CA GLY A 2 -50.61 15.42 47.92
C GLY A 2 -49.29 14.89 47.40
N ALA A 3 -49.33 14.12 46.31
CA ALA A 3 -48.15 13.74 45.55
C ALA A 3 -48.34 14.26 44.12
N VAL A 4 -47.43 15.16 43.76
CA VAL A 4 -47.31 15.84 42.46
C VAL A 4 -46.55 14.90 41.53
N TYR A 5 -47.13 14.55 40.38
CA TYR A 5 -46.40 13.90 39.28
C TYR A 5 -45.90 14.98 38.33
N ALA A 6 -44.57 15.11 38.25
CA ALA A 6 -43.89 15.96 37.28
C ALA A 6 -43.91 15.31 35.89
N ARG A 7 -44.29 16.11 34.90
CA ARG A 7 -44.33 15.78 33.48
C ARG A 7 -42.94 16.08 32.91
N VAL A 8 -42.22 15.07 32.44
CA VAL A 8 -40.96 15.27 31.69
C VAL A 8 -41.33 15.38 30.22
N GLU A 9 -41.09 16.55 29.64
CA GLU A 9 -41.18 16.80 28.21
C GLU A 9 -40.00 16.10 27.51
N LEU A 10 -40.30 15.27 26.52
CA LEU A 10 -39.32 14.68 25.62
C LEU A 10 -39.02 15.69 24.51
N GLU A 11 -37.84 16.32 24.55
CA GLU A 11 -37.29 17.08 23.42
C GLU A 11 -37.00 16.13 22.25
N SER A 12 -37.32 16.57 21.03
CA SER A 12 -37.10 15.80 19.81
C SER A 12 -35.60 15.62 19.51
N PRO A 13 -35.19 14.52 18.84
CA PRO A 13 -33.80 14.32 18.46
C PRO A 13 -33.35 15.47 17.56
N ARG A 14 -32.25 16.12 17.92
CA ARG A 14 -31.58 17.08 17.05
C ARG A 14 -30.98 16.31 15.88
N ASP A 15 -31.25 16.86 14.71
CA ASP A 15 -30.74 16.44 13.41
C ASP A 15 -29.21 16.49 13.38
N CYS A 16 -28.56 15.34 13.23
CA CYS A 16 -27.10 15.18 13.18
C CYS A 16 -26.57 15.13 11.73
N SER A 17 -27.31 15.61 10.73
CA SER A 17 -26.83 15.62 9.34
C SER A 17 -26.11 16.92 8.97
N ARG A 18 -24.92 17.16 9.56
CA ARG A 18 -23.93 18.10 9.00
C ARG A 18 -22.51 17.59 9.21
N PRO A 19 -21.72 17.33 8.15
CA PRO A 19 -20.30 17.08 8.30
C PRO A 19 -19.60 18.39 8.68
N LEU A 20 -18.77 18.33 9.72
CA LEU A 20 -17.87 19.41 10.12
C LEU A 20 -16.72 19.50 9.10
N PHE A 21 -16.87 20.40 8.13
CA PHE A 21 -15.75 20.86 7.30
C PHE A 21 -15.14 22.11 7.93
N TRP A 22 -13.81 22.12 8.02
CA TRP A 22 -12.98 23.18 8.58
C TRP A 22 -13.06 24.45 7.75
N SER A 23 -13.60 25.52 8.32
CA SER A 23 -13.64 26.86 7.72
C SER A 23 -12.91 27.92 8.54
N GLU A 24 -12.17 27.54 9.58
CA GLU A 24 -11.52 28.51 10.46
C GLU A 24 -10.05 28.77 10.10
N PRO A 25 -9.63 30.05 10.01
CA PRO A 25 -8.24 30.41 9.74
C PRO A 25 -7.30 29.99 10.89
N PRO A 26 -6.00 29.76 10.62
CA PRO A 26 -4.99 29.36 11.61
C PRO A 26 -4.84 30.33 12.79
N SER A 27 -5.25 31.58 12.60
CA SER A 27 -5.34 32.59 13.65
C SER A 27 -6.72 33.24 13.66
N LEU A 28 -7.21 33.53 14.87
CA LEU A 28 -8.44 34.26 15.10
C LEU A 28 -8.08 35.65 15.65
N PRO A 29 -8.63 36.74 15.07
CA PRO A 29 -8.39 38.07 15.59
C PRO A 29 -9.12 38.24 16.93
N LYS A 30 -8.38 38.56 18.00
CA LYS A 30 -8.94 38.82 19.33
C LYS A 30 -8.22 40.01 19.97
N ASN A 31 -8.95 41.10 20.19
CA ASN A 31 -8.46 42.32 20.87
C ASN A 31 -7.09 42.81 20.38
N ASP A 32 -6.99 43.19 19.10
CA ASP A 32 -5.77 43.72 18.45
C ASP A 32 -4.53 42.78 18.47
N ALA A 33 -4.68 41.52 18.89
CA ALA A 33 -3.66 40.49 18.81
C ALA A 33 -4.17 39.27 18.02
N SER A 34 -3.28 38.67 17.24
CA SER A 34 -3.53 37.41 16.53
C SER A 34 -3.22 36.25 17.47
N GLU A 35 -4.24 35.61 18.04
CA GLU A 35 -4.09 34.37 18.80
C GLU A 35 -4.21 33.17 17.85
N LEU A 36 -3.33 32.18 18.01
CA LEU A 36 -3.41 30.92 17.27
C LEU A 36 -4.73 30.23 17.60
N ASN A 37 -5.42 29.68 16.60
CA ASN A 37 -6.67 28.96 16.84
C ASN A 37 -6.39 27.77 17.79
N PRO A 38 -7.05 27.67 18.95
CA PRO A 38 -6.80 26.59 19.92
C PRO A 38 -6.98 25.19 19.35
N GLN A 39 -7.86 25.02 18.35
CA GLN A 39 -8.04 23.73 17.65
C GLN A 39 -6.88 23.45 16.67
N TYR A 40 -6.31 24.50 16.06
CA TYR A 40 -5.09 24.40 15.26
C TYR A 40 -3.87 24.09 16.14
N SER A 41 -3.77 24.69 17.33
CA SER A 41 -2.75 24.35 18.32
C SER A 41 -2.87 22.91 18.80
N LEU A 42 -4.09 22.42 19.08
CA LEU A 42 -4.30 21.02 19.46
C LEU A 42 -3.90 20.05 18.34
N CYS A 43 -4.08 20.44 17.07
CA CYS A 43 -3.66 19.66 15.91
C CYS A 43 -2.13 19.64 15.75
N GLN A 44 -1.44 20.76 16.02
CA GLN A 44 0.02 20.77 16.09
C GLN A 44 0.56 19.99 17.30
N GLU A 45 -0.15 19.97 18.42
CA GLU A 45 0.22 19.22 19.62
C GLU A 45 -0.10 17.72 19.53
N THR A 46 -1.03 17.31 18.64
CA THR A 46 -1.34 15.89 18.32
C THR A 46 -0.56 15.36 17.11
N GLN A 47 0.21 16.20 16.42
CA GLN A 47 1.31 15.69 15.61
C GLN A 47 2.30 15.04 16.56
N ILE A 48 2.31 13.71 16.58
CA ILE A 48 3.36 12.91 17.20
C ILE A 48 4.68 13.59 16.83
N PRO A 49 5.54 13.97 17.80
CA PRO A 49 6.78 14.64 17.50
C PRO A 49 7.50 13.86 16.39
N PRO A 50 7.95 14.51 15.31
CA PRO A 50 8.64 13.82 14.24
C PRO A 50 9.88 13.14 14.83
N GLY A 51 9.82 11.81 15.02
CA GLY A 51 10.92 11.04 15.59
C GLY A 51 10.59 9.84 16.49
N THR A 52 9.34 9.63 16.93
CA THR A 52 8.98 8.40 17.68
C THR A 52 7.65 7.82 17.22
N MET A 53 7.62 7.34 15.98
CA MET A 53 6.55 6.44 15.55
C MET A 53 6.76 5.10 16.25
N ALA A 54 5.71 4.59 16.90
CA ALA A 54 5.70 3.21 17.36
C ALA A 54 5.88 2.33 16.12
N THR A 55 6.92 1.48 16.12
CA THR A 55 7.15 0.56 15.01
C THR A 55 5.89 -0.20 14.65
N SER A 56 5.69 -0.48 13.37
CA SER A 56 4.57 -1.32 12.92
C SER A 56 4.79 -2.82 13.22
N LEU A 57 6.00 -3.19 13.68
CA LEU A 57 6.39 -4.56 13.96
C LEU A 57 6.00 -5.01 15.38
N PRO A 58 5.34 -6.17 15.54
CA PRO A 58 4.91 -6.66 16.85
C PRO A 58 6.05 -7.34 17.63
N ASN A 59 7.12 -7.78 16.96
CA ASN A 59 8.20 -8.56 17.58
C ASN A 59 9.60 -8.14 17.08
N LEU A 60 9.99 -6.90 17.42
CA LEU A 60 11.29 -6.33 17.04
C LEU A 60 12.49 -7.22 17.37
N ALA A 61 12.42 -8.07 18.40
CA ALA A 61 13.54 -8.92 18.80
C ALA A 61 13.80 -10.09 17.83
N GLN A 62 12.81 -10.47 17.03
CA GLN A 62 12.92 -11.55 16.05
C GLN A 62 13.02 -11.05 14.61
N THR A 63 12.73 -9.77 14.38
CA THR A 63 12.71 -9.21 13.04
C THR A 63 14.08 -8.69 12.63
N LEU A 64 14.46 -8.92 11.38
CA LEU A 64 15.67 -8.35 10.81
C LEU A 64 15.58 -6.81 10.74
N PRO A 65 16.72 -6.10 10.80
CA PRO A 65 16.73 -4.65 10.83
C PRO A 65 16.12 -4.08 9.54
N ILE A 66 15.34 -3.01 9.70
CA ILE A 66 14.85 -2.21 8.58
C ILE A 66 15.87 -1.10 8.32
N VAL A 67 16.33 -1.01 7.08
CA VAL A 67 17.18 0.09 6.61
C VAL A 67 16.32 0.93 5.68
N SER A 68 15.82 2.07 6.15
CA SER A 68 14.93 2.94 5.35
C SER A 68 15.66 4.12 4.72
N CYS A 69 16.81 4.49 5.27
CA CYS A 69 17.65 5.57 4.77
C CYS A 69 19.14 5.32 5.04
N MET A 70 20.01 6.19 4.52
CA MET A 70 21.47 6.07 4.70
C MET A 70 21.90 6.17 6.16
N ASP A 71 21.20 6.94 6.99
CA ASP A 71 21.51 7.03 8.41
C ASP A 71 21.24 5.69 9.13
N ASP A 72 20.15 5.00 8.79
CA ASP A 72 19.86 3.66 9.30
C ASP A 72 20.96 2.67 8.88
N TYR A 73 21.43 2.77 7.63
CA TYR A 73 22.50 1.92 7.10
C TYR A 73 23.84 2.14 7.82
N ILE A 74 24.23 3.41 8.04
CA ILE A 74 25.45 3.74 8.77
C ILE A 74 25.36 3.21 10.20
N LYS A 75 24.23 3.48 10.87
CA LYS A 75 23.99 3.00 12.23
C LYS A 75 24.03 1.48 12.34
N LEU A 76 23.45 0.76 11.38
CA LEU A 76 23.48 -0.70 11.35
C LEU A 76 24.92 -1.23 11.30
N ASN A 77 25.77 -0.64 10.46
CA ASN A 77 27.18 -1.03 10.35
C ASN A 77 27.98 -0.70 11.61
N ASP A 78 27.73 0.46 12.22
CA ASP A 78 28.34 0.87 13.49
C ASP A 78 27.97 -0.09 14.63
N ASP A 79 26.68 -0.44 14.74
CA ASP A 79 26.15 -1.33 15.78
C ASP A 79 26.70 -2.76 15.64
N LEU A 80 26.88 -3.25 14.41
CA LEU A 80 27.39 -4.59 14.14
C LEU A 80 28.93 -4.67 14.12
N GLY A 81 29.63 -3.54 14.00
CA GLY A 81 31.09 -3.50 13.85
C GLY A 81 31.59 -4.20 12.59
N THR A 82 30.78 -4.24 11.53
CA THR A 82 31.07 -4.84 10.22
C THR A 82 30.69 -3.86 9.11
N ASN A 83 31.11 -4.16 7.88
CA ASN A 83 30.76 -3.41 6.69
C ASN A 83 29.86 -4.28 5.79
N ILE A 84 28.59 -4.38 6.15
CA ILE A 84 27.53 -4.90 5.29
C ILE A 84 27.38 -3.94 4.13
N LEU A 85 27.51 -4.44 2.91
CA LEU A 85 27.35 -3.64 1.69
C LEU A 85 25.87 -3.43 1.38
N LEU A 86 25.56 -2.29 0.77
CA LEU A 86 24.28 -2.11 0.07
C LEU A 86 24.16 -3.14 -1.06
N ASP A 87 22.93 -3.55 -1.33
CA ASP A 87 22.64 -4.32 -2.54
C ASP A 87 22.98 -3.49 -3.80
N GLU A 88 23.36 -4.16 -4.89
CA GLU A 88 23.77 -3.50 -6.15
C GLU A 88 22.64 -2.61 -6.69
N ILE A 89 21.40 -3.09 -6.65
CA ILE A 89 20.25 -2.34 -7.16
C ILE A 89 19.91 -1.16 -6.25
N THR A 90 20.10 -1.32 -4.95
CA THR A 90 19.91 -0.21 -3.99
C THR A 90 20.97 0.87 -4.20
N SER A 91 22.23 0.47 -4.40
CA SER A 91 23.32 1.40 -4.71
C SER A 91 23.04 2.17 -6.01
N ALA A 92 22.62 1.48 -7.07
CA ALA A 92 22.25 2.11 -8.34
C ALA A 92 21.06 3.07 -8.20
N THR A 93 20.08 2.74 -7.35
CA THR A 93 18.93 3.61 -7.10
C THR A 93 19.31 4.87 -6.34
N VAL A 94 20.20 4.75 -5.34
CA VAL A 94 20.77 5.91 -4.63
C VAL A 94 21.55 6.82 -5.58
N GLU A 95 22.34 6.25 -6.50
CA GLU A 95 23.03 7.03 -7.54
C GLU A 95 22.06 7.73 -8.48
N MET A 96 20.98 7.04 -8.90
CA MET A 96 19.96 7.61 -9.77
C MET A 96 19.19 8.75 -9.08
N MET A 97 18.97 8.65 -7.77
CA MET A 97 18.36 9.73 -6.97
C MET A 97 19.27 10.95 -6.79
N GLN A 98 20.57 10.82 -7.08
CA GLN A 98 21.50 11.94 -7.11
C GLN A 98 21.61 12.57 -8.50
N ASP A 99 20.97 11.97 -9.51
CA ASP A 99 20.95 12.48 -10.87
C ASP A 99 20.17 13.79 -10.95
N THR A 100 20.79 14.78 -11.61
CA THR A 100 20.24 16.13 -11.66
C THR A 100 18.99 16.27 -12.52
N GLU A 101 18.83 15.44 -13.57
CA GLU A 101 17.64 15.42 -14.41
C GLU A 101 16.48 14.78 -13.66
N PHE A 102 16.73 13.65 -12.99
CA PHE A 102 15.75 12.98 -12.13
C PHE A 102 15.22 13.92 -11.02
N CYS A 103 16.12 14.60 -10.30
CA CYS A 103 15.70 15.53 -9.24
C CYS A 103 14.94 16.75 -9.79
N ALA A 104 15.34 17.24 -10.97
CA ALA A 104 14.65 18.35 -11.63
C ALA A 104 13.20 18.01 -11.98
N ASP A 105 12.94 16.77 -12.43
CA ASP A 105 11.58 16.28 -12.69
C ASP A 105 10.72 16.27 -11.42
N VAL A 106 11.32 15.96 -10.27
CA VAL A 106 10.65 15.98 -8.95
C VAL A 106 10.55 17.41 -8.37
N GLY A 107 11.24 18.39 -8.94
CA GLY A 107 11.26 19.79 -8.49
C GLY A 107 12.19 20.04 -7.30
N MET A 108 13.27 19.26 -7.18
CA MET A 108 14.23 19.30 -6.06
C MET A 108 15.68 19.30 -6.53
N GLY A 109 16.60 19.64 -5.63
CA GLY A 109 18.03 19.37 -5.82
C GLY A 109 18.42 17.99 -5.29
N PRO A 110 19.54 17.38 -5.76
CA PRO A 110 20.00 16.05 -5.34
C PRO A 110 20.12 15.85 -3.84
N GLU A 111 20.76 16.79 -3.12
CA GLU A 111 20.94 16.69 -1.67
C GLU A 111 19.59 16.69 -0.93
N THR A 112 18.71 17.64 -1.26
CA THR A 112 17.39 17.75 -0.64
C THR A 112 16.50 16.56 -0.97
N MET A 113 16.62 15.99 -2.17
CA MET A 113 15.84 14.82 -2.61
C MET A 113 16.15 13.59 -1.74
N MET A 114 17.42 13.30 -1.49
CA MET A 114 17.83 12.18 -0.65
C MET A 114 17.35 12.33 0.80
N ASP A 115 17.49 13.53 1.36
CA ASP A 115 17.11 13.81 2.74
C ASP A 115 15.58 13.74 2.95
N GLU A 116 14.81 14.41 2.09
CA GLU A 116 13.35 14.43 2.23
C GLU A 116 12.71 13.09 1.86
N PHE A 117 13.17 12.41 0.80
CA PHE A 117 12.64 11.09 0.48
C PHE A 117 13.03 10.09 1.56
N GLY A 118 14.27 10.10 2.03
CA GLY A 118 14.72 9.30 3.16
C GLY A 118 13.84 9.52 4.41
N SER A 119 13.46 10.76 4.71
CA SER A 119 12.54 11.09 5.80
C SER A 119 11.15 10.45 5.62
N VAL A 120 10.61 10.45 4.39
CA VAL A 120 9.32 9.78 4.09
C VAL A 120 9.45 8.27 4.18
N LEU A 121 10.51 7.67 3.65
CA LEU A 121 10.75 6.24 3.75
C LEU A 121 10.92 5.80 5.21
N SER A 122 11.71 6.53 6.01
CA SER A 122 11.86 6.27 7.45
C SER A 122 10.55 6.45 8.21
N ARG A 123 9.71 7.44 7.85
CA ARG A 123 8.38 7.61 8.46
C ARG A 123 7.54 6.35 8.28
N TYR A 124 7.51 5.80 7.08
CA TYR A 124 6.71 4.60 6.79
C TYR A 124 7.46 3.29 7.07
N GLU A 125 8.73 3.33 7.51
CA GLU A 125 9.61 2.16 7.64
C GLU A 125 9.74 1.38 6.32
N VAL A 126 9.85 2.07 5.17
CA VAL A 126 10.03 1.45 3.84
C VAL A 126 11.48 1.02 3.68
N PRO A 127 11.79 -0.26 3.46
CA PRO A 127 13.16 -0.69 3.17
C PRO A 127 13.71 -0.02 1.91
N MET A 128 14.96 0.42 1.95
CA MET A 128 15.67 1.05 0.83
C MET A 128 15.66 0.18 -0.44
N GLY A 129 15.68 -1.14 -0.26
CA GLY A 129 15.60 -2.11 -1.36
C GLY A 129 14.30 -2.06 -2.17
N LEU A 130 13.27 -1.36 -1.70
CA LEU A 130 12.02 -1.18 -2.43
C LEU A 130 11.99 0.09 -3.28
N MET A 131 12.98 0.98 -3.15
CA MET A 131 13.02 2.24 -3.91
C MET A 131 13.09 1.98 -5.42
N ASN A 132 13.91 1.03 -5.86
CA ASN A 132 14.00 0.66 -7.28
C ASN A 132 12.64 0.22 -7.86
N LYS A 133 11.84 -0.48 -7.06
CA LYS A 133 10.50 -0.94 -7.47
C LYS A 133 9.57 0.25 -7.66
N LEU A 134 9.62 1.23 -6.74
CA LEU A 134 8.87 2.49 -6.89
C LEU A 134 9.28 3.26 -8.15
N MET A 135 10.56 3.22 -8.53
CA MET A 135 11.03 3.91 -9.73
C MET A 135 10.44 3.35 -11.04
N MET A 136 10.01 2.09 -11.06
CA MET A 136 9.30 1.50 -12.20
C MET A 136 8.02 2.26 -12.56
N LEU A 137 7.40 2.95 -11.59
CA LEU A 137 6.19 3.75 -11.83
C LEU A 137 6.44 4.93 -12.78
N SER A 138 7.68 5.38 -12.92
CA SER A 138 8.06 6.46 -13.85
C SER A 138 7.97 6.05 -15.33
N GLU A 139 7.98 4.74 -15.62
CA GLU A 139 7.88 4.21 -16.99
C GLU A 139 6.44 4.28 -17.54
N PHE A 140 5.46 4.42 -16.65
CA PHE A 140 4.06 4.51 -17.04
C PHE A 140 3.69 5.92 -17.54
N HIS A 141 2.76 5.97 -18.50
CA HIS A 141 2.23 7.23 -18.99
C HIS A 141 1.34 7.91 -17.94
N ALA A 142 0.61 7.11 -17.17
CA ALA A 142 -0.21 7.56 -16.06
C ALA A 142 -0.34 6.47 -15.00
N LEU A 143 -0.57 6.89 -13.76
CA LEU A 143 -1.12 6.07 -12.70
C LEU A 143 -2.61 6.42 -12.57
N GLU A 144 -3.48 5.43 -12.64
CA GLU A 144 -4.93 5.64 -12.60
C GLU A 144 -5.55 4.94 -11.38
N PHE A 145 -6.19 5.73 -10.53
CA PHE A 145 -6.89 5.29 -9.34
C PHE A 145 -8.39 5.30 -9.64
N ILE A 146 -9.01 4.13 -9.73
CA ILE A 146 -10.45 3.97 -9.93
C ILE A 146 -11.06 3.70 -8.56
N ILE A 147 -11.84 4.66 -8.06
CA ILE A 147 -12.40 4.61 -6.71
C ILE A 147 -13.88 4.23 -6.77
N ASP A 148 -14.24 3.15 -6.10
CA ASP A 148 -15.63 2.84 -5.79
C ASP A 148 -16.22 3.93 -4.91
N ASP A 149 -17.24 4.61 -5.44
CA ASP A 149 -18.04 5.61 -4.75
C ASP A 149 -19.52 5.19 -4.67
N SER A 150 -19.79 3.88 -4.64
CA SER A 150 -21.11 3.30 -4.43
C SER A 150 -21.61 3.47 -2.99
N GLY A 151 -22.92 3.29 -2.77
CA GLY A 151 -23.51 3.45 -1.43
C GLY A 151 -22.93 2.52 -0.35
N SER A 152 -22.37 1.36 -0.71
CA SER A 152 -21.75 0.42 0.24
C SER A 152 -20.49 0.98 0.89
N MET A 153 -19.81 1.93 0.25
CA MET A 153 -18.61 2.56 0.79
C MET A 153 -18.88 3.40 2.05
N GLN A 154 -20.15 3.67 2.39
CA GLN A 154 -20.53 4.28 3.67
C GLN A 154 -20.51 3.31 4.85
N CYS A 155 -20.41 2.00 4.60
CA CYS A 155 -20.29 0.99 5.65
C CYS A 155 -19.01 1.19 6.47
N ALA A 156 -19.01 0.67 7.70
CA ALA A 156 -17.82 0.69 8.53
C ALA A 156 -16.73 -0.24 7.95
N THR A 157 -15.48 0.16 8.11
CA THR A 157 -14.31 -0.71 7.96
C THR A 157 -13.85 -1.20 9.33
N ASP A 158 -12.92 -2.15 9.37
CA ASP A 158 -12.22 -2.58 10.59
C ASP A 158 -11.04 -1.66 10.95
N SER A 159 -10.68 -0.74 10.05
CA SER A 159 -9.66 0.27 10.29
C SER A 159 -10.18 1.45 11.12
N ASN A 160 -9.36 1.89 12.08
CA ASN A 160 -9.62 3.09 12.87
C ASN A 160 -8.91 4.29 12.29
N HIS A 161 -9.54 5.46 12.38
CA HIS A 161 -8.94 6.71 11.96
C HIS A 161 -7.70 7.01 12.81
N PRO A 162 -6.53 7.34 12.23
CA PRO A 162 -5.27 7.48 12.98
C PRO A 162 -5.33 8.59 14.03
N VAL A 163 -6.07 9.67 13.78
CA VAL A 163 -6.26 10.78 14.73
C VAL A 163 -7.35 10.51 15.77
N THR A 164 -8.58 10.21 15.34
CA THR A 164 -9.73 10.11 16.27
C THR A 164 -9.81 8.76 16.98
N GLN A 165 -9.10 7.74 16.47
CA GLN A 165 -9.14 6.35 16.95
C GLN A 165 -10.54 5.72 16.91
N LEU A 166 -11.46 6.31 16.13
CA LEU A 166 -12.79 5.78 15.89
C LEU A 166 -12.81 4.95 14.60
N PRO A 167 -13.72 3.98 14.49
CA PRO A 167 -13.93 3.25 13.23
C PRO A 167 -14.21 4.21 12.08
N MET A 168 -13.55 4.00 10.95
CA MET A 168 -13.81 4.74 9.72
C MET A 168 -14.90 4.05 8.89
N SER A 169 -15.47 4.80 7.95
CA SER A 169 -16.12 4.22 6.79
C SER A 169 -15.10 3.74 5.76
N ARG A 170 -15.51 2.83 4.88
CA ARG A 170 -14.69 2.34 3.75
C ARG A 170 -14.27 3.49 2.81
N TRP A 171 -15.13 4.50 2.68
CA TRP A 171 -14.86 5.74 1.96
C TRP A 171 -13.73 6.58 2.57
N GLU A 172 -13.76 6.78 3.89
CA GLU A 172 -12.71 7.51 4.61
C GLU A 172 -11.39 6.73 4.56
N GLU A 173 -11.45 5.40 4.63
CA GLU A 173 -10.27 4.56 4.46
C GLU A 173 -9.66 4.69 3.06
N ALA A 174 -10.48 4.63 1.99
CA ALA A 174 -9.99 4.84 0.62
C ALA A 174 -9.34 6.22 0.47
N GLN A 175 -9.93 7.27 1.06
CA GLN A 175 -9.38 8.63 1.09
C GLN A 175 -8.02 8.68 1.82
N LEU A 176 -7.90 8.01 2.97
CA LEU A 176 -6.66 7.99 3.73
C LEU A 176 -5.57 7.24 2.97
N ARG A 177 -5.87 6.05 2.45
CA ARG A 177 -4.92 5.20 1.71
C ARG A 177 -4.40 5.92 0.44
N ILE A 178 -5.26 6.58 -0.33
CA ILE A 178 -4.79 7.33 -1.51
C ILE A 178 -3.89 8.50 -1.11
N LYS A 179 -4.16 9.18 0.02
CA LYS A 179 -3.27 10.23 0.53
C LYS A 179 -1.90 9.69 0.93
N GLU A 180 -1.85 8.57 1.64
CA GLU A 180 -0.59 7.88 1.98
C GLU A 180 0.21 7.52 0.72
N MET A 181 -0.46 7.01 -0.32
CA MET A 181 0.18 6.72 -1.60
C MET A 181 0.72 8.00 -2.26
N ILE A 182 -0.02 9.11 -2.22
CA ILE A 182 0.44 10.39 -2.75
C ILE A 182 1.69 10.90 -2.02
N GLU A 183 1.86 10.66 -0.71
CA GLU A 183 3.09 11.06 -0.01
C GLU A 183 4.33 10.40 -0.60
N VAL A 184 4.25 9.11 -0.95
CA VAL A 184 5.35 8.39 -1.59
C VAL A 184 5.49 8.79 -3.06
N LEU A 185 4.39 8.83 -3.81
CA LEU A 185 4.38 9.19 -5.24
C LEU A 185 4.84 10.63 -5.48
N ALA A 186 4.73 11.50 -4.48
CA ALA A 186 5.28 12.85 -4.50
C ALA A 186 6.80 12.87 -4.58
N TYR A 187 7.51 11.76 -4.44
CA TYR A 187 8.96 11.67 -4.66
C TYR A 187 9.34 10.82 -5.89
N VAL A 188 8.36 10.25 -6.58
CA VAL A 188 8.60 9.48 -7.81
C VAL A 188 8.27 10.37 -9.03
N PRO A 189 9.08 10.38 -10.11
CA PRO A 189 8.84 11.18 -11.30
C PRO A 189 7.74 10.54 -12.18
N VAL A 190 6.53 10.52 -11.65
CA VAL A 190 5.33 10.07 -12.38
C VAL A 190 4.81 11.22 -13.24
N ARG A 191 4.49 10.91 -14.50
CA ARG A 191 4.03 11.93 -15.48
C ARG A 191 2.65 12.50 -15.11
N GLN A 192 1.74 11.61 -14.73
CA GLN A 192 0.36 11.95 -14.43
C GLN A 192 -0.22 10.95 -13.43
N ILE A 193 -0.96 11.47 -12.44
CA ILE A 193 -1.84 10.67 -11.59
C ILE A 193 -3.27 11.10 -11.89
N VAL A 194 -4.14 10.13 -12.15
CA VAL A 194 -5.57 10.34 -12.39
C VAL A 194 -6.34 9.62 -11.30
N VAL A 195 -7.28 10.30 -10.65
CA VAL A 195 -8.27 9.67 -9.76
C VAL A 195 -9.63 9.82 -10.39
N GLU A 196 -10.25 8.69 -10.68
CA GLU A 196 -11.60 8.59 -11.23
C GLU A 196 -12.51 7.85 -10.25
N PHE A 197 -13.80 7.90 -10.50
CA PHE A 197 -14.82 7.31 -9.65
C PHE A 197 -15.80 6.49 -10.49
N LEU A 198 -16.49 5.53 -9.87
CA LEU A 198 -17.42 4.66 -10.59
C LEU A 198 -18.69 5.37 -11.05
N ASN A 199 -19.32 6.15 -10.16
CA ASN A 199 -20.67 6.71 -10.35
C ASN A 199 -20.67 8.17 -10.85
N ARG A 200 -19.48 8.79 -10.97
CA ARG A 200 -19.36 10.20 -11.35
C ARG A 200 -18.27 10.44 -12.39
N ARG A 201 -18.46 11.53 -13.14
CA ARG A 201 -17.60 11.91 -14.28
C ARG A 201 -16.48 12.86 -13.91
N ASP A 202 -16.51 13.46 -12.72
CA ASP A 202 -15.42 14.31 -12.28
C ASP A 202 -14.19 13.49 -11.93
N GLN A 203 -13.03 14.07 -12.17
CA GLN A 203 -11.73 13.43 -12.01
C GLN A 203 -10.78 14.37 -11.26
N ILE A 204 -9.80 13.79 -10.58
CA ILE A 204 -8.63 14.52 -10.09
C ILE A 204 -7.49 14.23 -11.05
N ILE A 205 -6.89 15.28 -11.60
CA ILE A 205 -5.71 15.15 -12.45
C ILE A 205 -4.55 15.86 -11.75
N LEU A 206 -3.57 15.08 -11.32
CA LEU A 206 -2.35 15.59 -10.69
C LEU A 206 -1.20 15.48 -11.68
N ILE A 207 -0.65 16.63 -12.05
CA ILE A 207 0.57 16.75 -12.85
C ILE A 207 1.54 17.58 -12.03
N ARG A 208 2.76 17.11 -11.85
CA ARG A 208 3.74 17.75 -10.96
C ARG A 208 4.14 19.14 -11.43
N GLN A 209 4.44 19.30 -12.72
CA GLN A 209 4.88 20.58 -13.32
C GLN A 209 6.10 21.20 -12.61
N GLY A 210 7.07 20.37 -12.20
CA GLY A 210 8.28 20.81 -11.50
C GLY A 210 8.05 21.33 -10.08
N ARG A 211 6.86 21.13 -9.50
CA ARG A 211 6.59 21.47 -8.11
C ARG A 211 7.33 20.54 -7.16
N ALA A 212 7.95 21.12 -6.14
CA ALA A 212 8.53 20.37 -5.04
C ALA A 212 7.47 19.49 -4.33
N PRO A 213 7.85 18.33 -3.78
CA PRO A 213 6.93 17.34 -3.21
C PRO A 213 5.96 17.93 -2.18
N ALA A 214 6.43 18.73 -1.22
CA ALA A 214 5.57 19.33 -0.20
C ALA A 214 4.41 20.15 -0.79
N SER A 215 4.69 20.97 -1.81
CA SER A 215 3.66 21.77 -2.49
C SER A 215 2.73 20.89 -3.33
N PHE A 216 3.27 19.85 -3.97
CA PHE A 216 2.49 18.88 -4.72
C PHE A 216 1.51 18.10 -3.83
N ILE A 217 1.98 17.59 -2.69
CA ILE A 217 1.17 16.86 -1.68
C ILE A 217 0.05 17.76 -1.16
N GLN A 218 0.38 18.99 -0.74
CA GLN A 218 -0.62 19.92 -0.22
C GLN A 218 -1.73 20.18 -1.24
N HIS A 219 -1.37 20.42 -2.51
CA HIS A 219 -2.33 20.62 -3.57
C HIS A 219 -3.16 19.37 -3.85
N ALA A 220 -2.54 18.19 -3.89
CA ALA A 220 -3.22 16.93 -4.08
C ALA A 220 -4.24 16.67 -2.96
N TYR A 221 -3.88 16.94 -1.71
CA TYR A 221 -4.76 16.76 -0.55
C TYR A 221 -6.00 17.64 -0.64
N VAL A 222 -5.84 18.91 -1.02
CA VAL A 222 -6.99 19.81 -1.21
C VAL A 222 -7.96 19.26 -2.26
N LEU A 223 -7.44 18.80 -3.40
CA LEU A 223 -8.30 18.25 -4.47
C LEU A 223 -8.97 16.93 -4.04
N ILE A 224 -8.23 16.03 -3.38
CA ILE A 224 -8.78 14.79 -2.84
C ILE A 224 -9.88 15.11 -1.83
N ASP A 225 -9.63 16.00 -0.87
CA ASP A 225 -10.61 16.37 0.16
C ASP A 225 -11.86 17.01 -0.41
N GLU A 226 -11.72 17.90 -1.39
CA GLU A 226 -12.85 18.48 -2.11
C GLU A 226 -13.72 17.40 -2.78
N LYS A 227 -13.09 16.40 -3.42
CA LYS A 227 -13.81 15.33 -4.10
C LYS A 227 -14.41 14.30 -3.17
N PHE A 228 -13.77 14.00 -2.05
CA PHE A 228 -14.25 13.05 -1.05
C PHE A 228 -15.28 13.67 -0.08
N ALA A 229 -15.39 15.01 -0.04
CA ALA A 229 -16.44 15.72 0.70
C ALA A 229 -17.86 15.34 0.23
N ARG A 230 -18.00 14.92 -1.03
CA ARG A 230 -19.24 14.32 -1.53
C ARG A 230 -19.25 12.85 -1.12
N LEU A 231 -20.23 12.48 -0.29
CA LEU A 231 -20.43 11.11 0.14
C LEU A 231 -20.72 10.18 -1.05
N PRO A 232 -20.27 8.91 -0.97
CA PRO A 232 -20.46 7.93 -2.02
C PRO A 232 -21.93 7.49 -2.08
N ASP A 233 -22.45 7.31 -3.30
CA ASP A 233 -23.82 6.94 -3.61
C ASP A 233 -23.89 6.30 -5.01
N GLY A 234 -24.89 5.44 -5.23
CA GLY A 234 -25.07 4.74 -6.50
C GLY A 234 -24.74 3.25 -6.43
N THR A 235 -24.41 2.68 -7.58
CA THR A 235 -24.19 1.25 -7.79
C THR A 235 -22.70 0.95 -7.97
N THR A 236 -22.32 -0.29 -8.28
CA THR A 236 -20.91 -0.69 -8.42
C THR A 236 -20.59 -1.11 -9.86
N PRO A 237 -20.59 -0.19 -10.84
CA PRO A 237 -20.36 -0.49 -12.26
C PRO A 237 -18.87 -0.73 -12.58
N ALA A 238 -18.19 -1.56 -11.79
CA ALA A 238 -16.76 -1.77 -11.88
C ALA A 238 -16.35 -2.45 -13.21
N MET A 239 -17.19 -3.35 -13.74
CA MET A 239 -16.93 -4.00 -15.04
C MET A 239 -16.87 -2.96 -16.16
N GLU A 240 -17.90 -2.11 -16.25
CA GLU A 240 -17.99 -1.05 -17.25
C GLU A 240 -16.83 -0.07 -17.12
N LYS A 241 -16.47 0.31 -15.89
CA LYS A 241 -15.40 1.28 -15.65
C LYS A 241 -14.02 0.73 -15.99
N ILE A 242 -13.72 -0.51 -15.60
CA ILE A 242 -12.46 -1.19 -15.96
C ILE A 242 -12.37 -1.34 -17.47
N GLN A 243 -13.46 -1.74 -18.14
CA GLN A 243 -13.49 -1.86 -19.59
C GLN A 243 -13.28 -0.50 -20.27
N GLU A 244 -13.97 0.56 -19.83
CA GLU A 244 -13.82 1.93 -20.34
C GLU A 244 -12.36 2.40 -20.21
N SER A 245 -11.77 2.25 -19.03
CA SER A 245 -10.39 2.65 -18.74
C SER A 245 -9.37 1.90 -19.63
N LEU A 246 -9.56 0.59 -19.87
CA LEU A 246 -8.69 -0.17 -20.77
C LEU A 246 -8.82 0.31 -22.22
N ILE A 247 -10.03 0.65 -22.67
CA ILE A 247 -10.28 1.18 -24.01
C ILE A 247 -9.64 2.57 -24.18
N ILE A 248 -9.86 3.49 -23.24
CA ILE A 248 -9.28 4.84 -23.27
C ILE A 248 -7.75 4.78 -23.18
N GLY A 249 -7.23 3.81 -22.43
CA GLY A 249 -5.81 3.55 -22.26
C GLY A 249 -5.14 2.80 -23.40
N GLN A 250 -5.87 2.41 -24.47
CA GLN A 250 -5.29 1.59 -25.52
C GLN A 250 -4.05 2.27 -26.16
N GLY A 251 -2.97 1.50 -26.29
CA GLY A 251 -1.68 1.98 -26.80
C GLY A 251 -0.85 2.79 -25.80
N LYS A 252 -1.30 2.94 -24.55
CA LYS A 252 -0.54 3.55 -23.45
C LYS A 252 -0.16 2.50 -22.42
N SER A 253 0.89 2.81 -21.67
CA SER A 253 1.26 2.07 -20.45
C SER A 253 0.60 2.78 -19.27
N ILE A 254 -0.37 2.15 -18.59
CA ILE A 254 -1.10 2.73 -17.45
C ILE A 254 -1.19 1.70 -16.32
N ALA A 255 -0.60 2.03 -15.17
CA ALA A 255 -0.80 1.25 -13.95
C ALA A 255 -2.10 1.64 -13.27
N ARG A 256 -2.96 0.67 -12.98
CA ARG A 256 -4.32 0.89 -12.46
C ARG A 256 -4.46 0.38 -11.04
N TYR A 257 -5.20 1.13 -10.23
CA TYR A 257 -5.49 0.81 -8.84
C TYR A 257 -7.00 0.89 -8.66
N PHE A 258 -7.65 -0.24 -8.42
CA PHE A 258 -9.09 -0.31 -8.19
C PHE A 258 -9.36 -0.39 -6.69
N PHE A 259 -9.93 0.66 -6.11
CA PHE A 259 -10.42 0.64 -4.74
C PHE A 259 -11.88 0.22 -4.76
N GLY A 260 -12.23 -0.88 -4.09
CA GLY A 260 -13.61 -1.31 -4.01
C GLY A 260 -13.91 -2.19 -2.81
N ASP A 261 -15.19 -2.30 -2.47
CA ASP A 261 -15.61 -2.97 -1.24
C ASP A 261 -16.54 -4.17 -1.47
N GLY A 262 -16.81 -4.53 -2.72
CA GLY A 262 -17.63 -5.70 -2.98
C GLY A 262 -17.82 -6.10 -4.44
N MET A 263 -19.03 -6.59 -4.69
CA MET A 263 -19.39 -7.28 -5.92
C MET A 263 -19.86 -6.29 -6.99
N PRO A 264 -19.32 -6.37 -8.22
CA PRO A 264 -19.75 -5.51 -9.32
C PRO A 264 -21.23 -5.71 -9.68
N ASP A 265 -21.81 -4.67 -10.29
CA ASP A 265 -23.14 -4.73 -10.89
C ASP A 265 -23.22 -5.88 -11.89
N GLY A 266 -24.25 -6.72 -11.76
CA GLY A 266 -24.38 -7.96 -12.53
C GLY A 266 -23.81 -9.21 -11.85
N GLY A 267 -23.21 -9.04 -10.67
CA GLY A 267 -22.81 -10.13 -9.78
C GLY A 267 -21.69 -11.00 -10.35
N VAL A 268 -21.76 -12.30 -10.09
CA VAL A 268 -20.77 -13.29 -10.56
C VAL A 268 -20.47 -13.19 -12.06
N ARG A 269 -21.49 -12.90 -12.88
CA ARG A 269 -21.29 -12.74 -14.33
C ARG A 269 -20.35 -11.59 -14.67
N ALA A 270 -20.46 -10.47 -13.95
CA ALA A 270 -19.57 -9.32 -14.15
C ALA A 270 -18.16 -9.61 -13.61
N GLN A 271 -18.04 -10.33 -12.50
CA GLN A 271 -16.74 -10.81 -12.00
C GLN A 271 -16.02 -11.68 -13.04
N ASP A 272 -16.73 -12.66 -13.62
CA ASP A 272 -16.20 -13.52 -14.67
C ASP A 272 -15.76 -12.73 -15.90
N GLU A 273 -16.54 -11.72 -16.30
CA GLU A 273 -16.19 -10.86 -17.44
C GLU A 273 -14.98 -9.97 -17.15
N ILE A 274 -14.87 -9.39 -15.94
CA ILE A 274 -13.67 -8.62 -15.53
C ILE A 274 -12.43 -9.52 -15.61
N ILE A 275 -12.49 -10.73 -15.05
CA ILE A 275 -11.38 -11.69 -15.10
C ILE A 275 -11.06 -12.06 -16.56
N ASN A 276 -12.08 -12.28 -17.39
CA ASN A 276 -11.89 -12.58 -18.80
C ASN A 276 -11.21 -11.43 -19.56
N ILE A 277 -11.64 -10.18 -19.31
CA ILE A 277 -11.02 -8.97 -19.88
C ILE A 277 -9.56 -8.89 -19.44
N LEU A 278 -9.28 -9.02 -18.14
CA LEU A 278 -7.92 -8.89 -17.61
C LEU A 278 -7.00 -9.99 -18.11
N ARG A 279 -7.47 -11.24 -18.20
CA ARG A 279 -6.67 -12.36 -18.71
C ARG A 279 -6.25 -12.17 -20.17
N HIS A 280 -7.11 -11.54 -20.98
CA HIS A 280 -6.90 -11.41 -22.43
C HIS A 280 -6.56 -9.99 -22.88
N ARG A 281 -6.30 -9.06 -21.96
CA ARG A 281 -5.96 -7.67 -22.29
C ARG A 281 -4.66 -7.58 -23.07
N GLU A 282 -4.58 -6.59 -23.95
CA GLU A 282 -3.34 -6.29 -24.67
C GLU A 282 -2.30 -5.71 -23.71
N ASN A 283 -1.04 -6.14 -23.86
CA ASN A 283 0.10 -5.61 -23.10
C ASN A 283 -0.14 -5.55 -21.57
N PRO A 284 -0.29 -6.71 -20.89
CA PRO A 284 -0.60 -6.73 -19.46
C PRO A 284 0.51 -6.14 -18.59
N GLU A 285 1.79 -6.25 -19.00
CA GLU A 285 2.94 -5.65 -18.32
C GLU A 285 2.89 -4.11 -18.32
N GLY A 286 2.43 -3.50 -19.42
CA GLY A 286 2.17 -2.06 -19.49
C GLY A 286 0.81 -1.67 -18.92
N ASN A 287 -0.04 -2.62 -18.54
CA ASN A 287 -1.37 -2.35 -17.99
C ASN A 287 -1.61 -3.22 -16.75
N PRO A 288 -0.77 -3.10 -15.70
CA PRO A 288 -0.97 -3.82 -14.46
C PRO A 288 -2.19 -3.27 -13.73
N ILE A 289 -2.86 -4.12 -12.95
CA ILE A 289 -3.99 -3.71 -12.10
C ILE A 289 -3.81 -4.24 -10.68
N THR A 290 -3.81 -3.32 -9.71
CA THR A 290 -3.88 -3.69 -8.29
C THR A 290 -5.30 -3.48 -7.81
N PHE A 291 -5.91 -4.53 -7.25
CA PHE A 291 -7.16 -4.44 -6.51
C PHE A 291 -6.86 -4.10 -5.05
N ILE A 292 -7.58 -3.13 -4.50
CA ILE A 292 -7.41 -2.65 -3.14
C ILE A 292 -8.76 -2.80 -2.45
N SER A 293 -8.87 -3.86 -1.66
CA SER A 293 -10.09 -4.16 -0.92
C SER A 293 -10.28 -3.15 0.19
N CYS A 294 -11.45 -2.54 0.25
CA CYS A 294 -11.88 -1.61 1.30
C CYS A 294 -13.00 -2.22 2.14
N THR A 295 -13.01 -3.54 2.34
CA THR A 295 -14.06 -4.25 3.08
C THR A 295 -13.46 -5.29 4.00
N ASN A 296 -14.12 -5.53 5.12
CA ASN A 296 -13.85 -6.65 6.01
C ASN A 296 -14.70 -7.90 5.67
N GLU A 297 -15.47 -7.84 4.59
CA GLU A 297 -16.30 -8.96 4.13
C GLU A 297 -15.60 -9.71 3.00
N ASP A 298 -14.73 -10.65 3.38
CA ASP A 298 -13.89 -11.46 2.47
C ASP A 298 -14.66 -12.04 1.27
N ASP A 299 -15.88 -12.54 1.50
CA ASP A 299 -16.70 -13.15 0.44
C ASP A 299 -17.08 -12.16 -0.68
N GLN A 300 -17.18 -10.86 -0.38
CA GLN A 300 -17.57 -9.85 -1.36
C GLN A 300 -16.41 -9.47 -2.31
N VAL A 301 -15.17 -9.63 -1.86
CA VAL A 301 -13.94 -9.31 -2.61
C VAL A 301 -13.13 -10.54 -3.01
N ALA A 302 -13.62 -11.75 -2.68
CA ALA A 302 -12.98 -13.01 -3.06
C ALA A 302 -12.68 -13.12 -4.57
N TRP A 303 -13.48 -12.46 -5.42
CA TRP A 303 -13.26 -12.41 -6.86
C TRP A 303 -12.00 -11.62 -7.26
N MET A 304 -11.60 -10.60 -6.47
CA MET A 304 -10.37 -9.84 -6.68
C MET A 304 -9.15 -10.70 -6.36
N LYS A 305 -9.18 -11.41 -5.22
CA LYS A 305 -8.19 -12.44 -4.84
C LYS A 305 -8.10 -13.53 -5.92
N TYR A 306 -9.23 -13.92 -6.51
CA TYR A 306 -9.25 -14.87 -7.62
C TYR A 306 -8.66 -14.29 -8.92
N ALA A 307 -8.91 -13.01 -9.22
CA ALA A 307 -8.34 -12.32 -10.37
C ALA A 307 -6.82 -12.23 -10.27
N ASP A 308 -6.29 -11.86 -9.11
CA ASP A 308 -4.85 -11.88 -8.78
C ASP A 308 -4.21 -13.23 -9.19
N LYS A 309 -4.74 -14.35 -8.69
CA LYS A 309 -4.17 -15.68 -8.97
C LYS A 309 -4.28 -16.13 -10.43
N LEU A 310 -5.16 -15.54 -11.23
CA LEU A 310 -5.48 -16.01 -12.59
C LEU A 310 -4.98 -15.12 -13.71
N CYS A 311 -4.86 -13.83 -13.45
CA CYS A 311 -4.61 -12.82 -14.46
C CYS A 311 -3.17 -12.33 -14.32
N PRO A 312 -2.37 -12.32 -15.38
CA PRO A 312 -1.01 -11.83 -15.30
C PRO A 312 -1.00 -10.33 -14.95
N TYR A 313 0.00 -9.89 -14.21
CA TYR A 313 0.16 -8.50 -13.76
C TYR A 313 -1.09 -7.96 -13.06
N CYS A 314 -1.71 -8.80 -12.23
CA CYS A 314 -2.74 -8.40 -11.29
C CYS A 314 -2.22 -8.68 -9.89
N SER A 315 -2.56 -7.85 -8.93
CA SER A 315 -2.34 -8.14 -7.51
C SER A 315 -3.56 -7.71 -6.72
N GLU A 316 -3.77 -8.30 -5.55
CA GLU A 316 -4.78 -7.87 -4.59
C GLU A 316 -4.08 -7.45 -3.30
N SER A 317 -4.57 -6.38 -2.67
CA SER A 317 -4.04 -5.88 -1.42
C SER A 317 -5.18 -5.52 -0.49
N ASP A 318 -5.21 -6.19 0.65
CA ASP A 318 -6.13 -5.91 1.73
C ASP A 318 -5.58 -4.85 2.70
N ASP A 319 -6.23 -4.66 3.85
CA ASP A 319 -5.70 -3.86 4.94
C ASP A 319 -4.35 -4.36 5.48
N PHE A 320 -3.59 -3.43 6.05
CA PHE A 320 -2.23 -3.70 6.52
C PHE A 320 -2.20 -4.78 7.61
N GLN A 321 -3.17 -4.81 8.53
CA GLN A 321 -3.15 -5.76 9.63
C GLN A 321 -3.38 -7.18 9.14
N TYR A 322 -4.36 -7.37 8.25
CA TYR A 322 -4.62 -8.66 7.63
C TYR A 322 -3.42 -9.13 6.81
N GLU A 323 -2.91 -8.29 5.91
CA GLU A 323 -1.73 -8.62 5.10
C GLU A 323 -0.51 -8.96 5.96
N ARG A 324 -0.24 -8.18 7.01
CA ARG A 324 0.87 -8.46 7.93
C ARG A 324 0.73 -9.82 8.61
N LEU A 325 -0.48 -10.22 9.01
CA LEU A 325 -0.71 -11.54 9.61
C LEU A 325 -0.52 -12.66 8.59
N GLN A 326 -0.95 -12.45 7.34
CA GLN A 326 -0.72 -13.41 6.26
C GLN A 326 0.76 -13.56 5.95
N VAL A 327 1.49 -12.45 5.79
CA VAL A 327 2.93 -12.44 5.54
C VAL A 327 3.68 -13.04 6.72
N LEU A 328 3.34 -12.71 7.97
CA LEU A 328 3.96 -13.33 9.15
C LEU A 328 3.76 -14.85 9.16
N ARG A 329 2.56 -15.32 8.80
CA ARG A 329 2.23 -16.75 8.69
C ARG A 329 3.00 -17.44 7.56
N ASN A 330 3.22 -16.76 6.44
CA ASN A 330 3.85 -17.34 5.26
C ASN A 330 5.38 -17.21 5.27
N GLN A 331 5.90 -16.04 5.61
CA GLN A 331 7.30 -15.66 5.51
C GLN A 331 8.06 -15.78 6.85
N GLY A 332 7.35 -15.84 7.97
CA GLY A 332 7.93 -15.95 9.31
C GLY A 332 8.34 -14.61 9.93
N ALA A 333 8.70 -14.65 11.22
CA ALA A 333 8.90 -13.45 12.05
C ALA A 333 10.16 -12.61 11.71
N ALA A 334 11.08 -13.19 10.95
CA ALA A 334 12.32 -12.54 10.55
C ALA A 334 12.13 -11.47 9.47
N LEU A 335 11.11 -11.59 8.61
CA LEU A 335 10.84 -10.61 7.56
C LEU A 335 10.19 -9.34 8.16
N PRO A 336 10.80 -8.15 8.01
CA PRO A 336 10.21 -6.90 8.47
C PRO A 336 9.10 -6.40 7.55
N PHE A 337 7.92 -7.03 7.62
CA PHE A 337 6.76 -6.54 6.88
C PHE A 337 6.11 -5.35 7.60
N THR A 338 6.57 -4.15 7.25
CA THR A 338 6.12 -2.87 7.82
C THR A 338 4.94 -2.26 7.06
N LYS A 339 4.38 -1.18 7.59
CA LYS A 339 3.36 -0.39 6.88
C LYS A 339 3.90 0.17 5.56
N GLY A 340 5.16 0.58 5.52
CA GLY A 340 5.85 1.04 4.31
C GLY A 340 6.04 -0.09 3.31
N PHE A 341 6.38 -1.29 3.78
CA PHE A 341 6.43 -2.47 2.93
C PHE A 341 5.08 -2.72 2.24
N HIS A 342 4.00 -2.74 3.02
CA HIS A 342 2.62 -2.88 2.53
C HIS A 342 2.24 -1.79 1.52
N LEU A 343 2.57 -0.53 1.82
CA LEU A 343 2.30 0.60 0.94
C LEU A 343 2.99 0.44 -0.42
N VAL A 344 4.26 0.02 -0.43
CA VAL A 344 4.98 -0.24 -1.68
C VAL A 344 4.41 -1.47 -2.40
N CYS A 345 4.12 -2.57 -1.71
CA CYS A 345 3.44 -3.72 -2.33
C CYS A 345 2.15 -3.29 -3.02
N THR A 346 1.35 -2.45 -2.37
CA THR A 346 0.10 -1.93 -2.96
C THR A 346 0.35 -1.16 -4.26
N LEU A 347 1.45 -0.40 -4.33
CA LEU A 347 1.79 0.40 -5.50
C LEU A 347 2.36 -0.43 -6.66
N VAL A 348 3.15 -1.48 -6.40
CA VAL A 348 3.97 -2.10 -7.44
C VAL A 348 3.96 -3.63 -7.48
N ALA A 349 3.22 -4.33 -6.61
CA ALA A 349 3.18 -5.80 -6.61
C ALA A 349 2.70 -6.37 -7.94
N ALA A 350 1.62 -5.82 -8.53
CA ALA A 350 1.13 -6.22 -9.85
C ALA A 350 2.18 -6.13 -10.98
N MET A 351 3.24 -5.31 -10.81
CA MET A 351 4.34 -5.17 -11.77
C MET A 351 5.51 -6.12 -11.47
N ASN A 352 5.46 -6.80 -10.33
CA ASN A 352 6.54 -7.55 -9.71
C ASN A 352 6.05 -8.96 -9.28
N PRO A 353 5.56 -9.78 -10.22
CA PRO A 353 4.89 -11.07 -9.92
C PRO A 353 5.83 -12.13 -9.31
N ASP A 354 7.14 -11.92 -9.40
CA ASP A 354 8.13 -12.91 -8.97
C ASP A 354 8.75 -12.62 -7.59
N ASP A 355 8.46 -11.45 -7.00
CA ASP A 355 8.96 -11.07 -5.68
C ASP A 355 7.86 -10.50 -4.76
N LEU A 356 7.43 -9.25 -4.95
CA LEU A 356 6.47 -8.57 -4.07
C LEU A 356 5.09 -9.22 -4.07
N ASP A 357 4.61 -9.61 -5.24
CA ASP A 357 3.35 -10.35 -5.37
C ASP A 357 3.44 -11.76 -4.78
N ALA A 358 4.63 -12.35 -4.78
CA ALA A 358 4.90 -13.67 -4.22
C ALA A 358 5.11 -13.64 -2.68
N MET A 359 4.78 -12.55 -2.00
CA MET A 359 4.99 -12.44 -0.56
C MET A 359 4.01 -13.25 0.27
N ASP A 360 2.77 -13.36 -0.20
CA ASP A 360 1.74 -14.21 0.38
C ASP A 360 1.91 -15.69 -0.05
N ASP A 361 2.82 -15.97 -0.98
CA ASP A 361 3.19 -17.33 -1.36
C ASP A 361 3.94 -18.01 -0.21
N SER A 362 3.71 -19.32 -0.07
CA SER A 362 4.35 -20.15 0.94
C SER A 362 5.68 -20.71 0.42
N VAL A 363 6.47 -19.82 -0.18
CA VAL A 363 7.77 -20.07 -0.80
C VAL A 363 8.75 -19.06 -0.19
N PRO A 364 9.93 -19.49 0.29
CA PRO A 364 10.89 -18.55 0.85
C PRO A 364 11.50 -17.69 -0.27
N PHE A 365 11.88 -16.46 0.06
CA PHE A 365 12.70 -15.65 -0.84
C PHE A 365 14.08 -16.28 -1.01
N THR A 366 14.61 -16.21 -2.23
CA THR A 366 16.04 -16.48 -2.44
C THR A 366 16.87 -15.41 -1.73
N LYS A 367 18.13 -15.71 -1.40
CA LYS A 367 19.00 -14.72 -0.77
C LYS A 367 19.11 -13.46 -1.63
N ASN A 368 19.24 -13.62 -2.95
CA ASN A 368 19.30 -12.50 -3.88
C ASN A 368 18.02 -11.66 -3.83
N THR A 369 16.84 -12.28 -3.92
CA THR A 369 15.56 -11.54 -3.80
C THR A 369 15.44 -10.84 -2.44
N PHE A 370 15.84 -11.51 -1.37
CA PHE A 370 15.76 -10.98 -0.02
C PHE A 370 16.68 -9.76 0.19
N ASP A 371 17.91 -9.85 -0.27
CA ASP A 371 18.88 -8.74 -0.27
C ASP A 371 18.36 -7.56 -1.07
N ASN A 372 17.80 -7.82 -2.26
CA ASN A 372 17.18 -6.80 -3.11
C ASN A 372 16.01 -6.10 -2.40
N LEU A 373 15.10 -6.84 -1.76
CA LEU A 373 13.92 -6.27 -1.12
C LEU A 373 14.27 -5.40 0.09
N LEU A 374 15.28 -5.81 0.87
CA LEU A 374 15.69 -5.09 2.08
C LEU A 374 16.80 -4.05 1.84
N GLY A 375 17.48 -4.14 0.70
CA GLY A 375 18.45 -3.17 0.19
C GLY A 375 19.89 -3.33 0.70
N ILE A 376 20.18 -4.44 1.37
CA ILE A 376 21.51 -4.76 1.90
C ILE A 376 21.89 -6.20 1.58
N GLN A 377 23.19 -6.45 1.43
CA GLN A 377 23.73 -7.79 1.22
C GLN A 377 23.81 -8.53 2.56
N HIS A 378 22.79 -9.33 2.89
CA HIS A 378 22.77 -10.05 4.16
C HIS A 378 23.95 -11.03 4.24
N PRO A 379 24.63 -11.12 5.40
CA PRO A 379 25.48 -12.25 5.70
C PRO A 379 24.71 -13.57 5.58
N GLU A 380 25.42 -14.67 5.33
CA GLU A 380 24.80 -16.00 5.20
C GLU A 380 24.03 -16.37 6.48
N GLU A 381 24.54 -15.99 7.65
CA GLU A 381 23.92 -16.22 8.95
C GLU A 381 22.57 -15.48 9.10
N SER A 382 22.51 -14.23 8.66
CA SER A 382 21.27 -13.44 8.68
C SER A 382 20.22 -14.01 7.72
N TYR A 383 20.64 -14.42 6.52
CA TYR A 383 19.75 -15.09 5.58
C TYR A 383 19.31 -16.47 6.08
N ARG A 384 20.21 -17.23 6.71
CA ARG A 384 19.89 -18.52 7.35
C ARG A 384 18.86 -18.34 8.45
N TYR A 385 18.99 -17.30 9.27
CA TYR A 385 18.02 -16.95 10.29
C TYR A 385 16.62 -16.69 9.70
N TYR A 386 16.54 -15.90 8.62
CA TYR A 386 15.28 -15.71 7.89
C TYR A 386 14.69 -17.04 7.41
N PHE A 387 15.51 -17.88 6.76
CA PHE A 387 15.05 -19.16 6.24
C PHE A 387 14.56 -20.12 7.33
N ASP A 388 15.25 -20.16 8.47
CA ASP A 388 14.86 -20.99 9.61
C ASP A 388 13.52 -20.51 10.21
N CYS A 389 13.33 -19.19 10.36
CA CYS A 389 12.04 -18.62 10.79
C CYS A 389 10.91 -18.89 9.79
N PHE A 390 11.18 -18.86 8.48
CA PHE A 390 10.24 -19.26 7.46
C PHE A 390 9.82 -20.74 7.64
N VAL A 391 10.78 -21.64 7.81
CA VAL A 391 10.51 -23.08 8.02
C VAL A 391 9.70 -23.32 9.30
N GLU A 392 10.00 -22.59 10.37
CA GLU A 392 9.22 -22.62 11.62
C GLU A 392 7.78 -22.16 11.40
N ALA A 393 7.56 -21.07 10.67
CA ALA A 393 6.23 -20.57 10.34
C ALA A 393 5.42 -21.59 9.52
N GLN A 394 6.05 -22.23 8.51
CA GLN A 394 5.40 -23.27 7.71
C GLN A 394 5.03 -24.51 8.54
N ARG A 395 5.86 -24.89 9.53
CA ARG A 395 5.54 -26.00 10.46
C ARG A 395 4.44 -25.66 11.46
N ALA A 396 4.34 -24.40 11.86
CA ALA A 396 3.32 -23.93 12.80
C ALA A 396 1.98 -23.63 12.12
N ARG A 397 1.94 -23.60 10.78
CA ARG A 397 0.76 -23.27 9.99
C ARG A 397 -0.35 -24.30 10.21
N LYS A 398 -1.56 -23.79 10.42
CA LYS A 398 -2.78 -24.60 10.40
C LYS A 398 -3.15 -24.92 8.95
N VAL A 399 -3.34 -26.20 8.64
CA VAL A 399 -3.81 -26.66 7.32
C VAL A 399 -5.31 -26.41 7.19
N GLU A 400 -5.70 -25.53 6.27
CA GLU A 400 -7.12 -25.18 6.05
C GLU A 400 -7.69 -25.80 4.77
N GLY A 401 -6.82 -26.29 3.87
CA GLY A 401 -7.24 -26.87 2.60
C GLY A 401 -6.17 -27.77 1.97
N ARG A 402 -6.49 -28.32 0.80
CA ARG A 402 -5.56 -29.21 0.08
C ARG A 402 -4.29 -28.48 -0.37
N SER A 403 -4.41 -27.22 -0.80
CA SER A 403 -3.28 -26.37 -1.17
C SER A 403 -2.30 -26.21 0.00
N ASP A 404 -2.82 -25.96 1.20
CA ASP A 404 -2.03 -25.83 2.42
C ASP A 404 -1.38 -27.15 2.82
N GLN A 405 -2.11 -28.26 2.66
CA GLN A 405 -1.57 -29.59 2.90
C GLN A 405 -0.40 -29.89 1.94
N LEU A 406 -0.49 -29.48 0.68
CA LEU A 406 0.63 -29.62 -0.24
C LEU A 406 1.83 -28.81 0.23
N LYS A 407 1.63 -27.54 0.59
CA LYS A 407 2.66 -26.60 1.05
C LYS A 407 3.36 -27.06 2.34
N GLU A 408 2.60 -27.54 3.32
CA GLU A 408 3.12 -28.04 4.61
C GLU A 408 4.10 -29.21 4.43
N ASN A 409 3.86 -30.08 3.44
CA ASN A 409 4.69 -31.25 3.19
C ASN A 409 5.96 -30.95 2.38
N VAL A 410 6.17 -29.70 1.94
CA VAL A 410 7.36 -29.34 1.16
C VAL A 410 8.54 -29.09 2.10
N GLN A 411 9.62 -29.85 1.90
CA GLN A 411 10.90 -29.58 2.54
C GLN A 411 11.77 -28.75 1.61
N TRP A 412 11.81 -27.44 1.86
CA TRP A 412 12.59 -26.51 1.05
C TRP A 412 14.10 -26.70 1.25
N ASN A 413 14.85 -26.71 0.15
CA ASN A 413 16.30 -26.86 0.18
C ASN A 413 17.00 -25.50 0.35
N TYR A 414 17.51 -25.21 1.55
CA TYR A 414 18.24 -23.96 1.84
C TYR A 414 19.30 -23.61 0.80
N PHE A 415 20.10 -24.57 0.35
CA PHE A 415 21.20 -24.30 -0.60
C PHE A 415 20.71 -23.89 -1.99
N GLU A 416 19.50 -24.31 -2.40
CA GLU A 416 18.92 -23.87 -3.67
C GLU A 416 18.50 -22.40 -3.57
N PHE A 417 17.87 -22.00 -2.46
CA PHE A 417 17.45 -20.62 -2.25
C PHE A 417 18.61 -19.67 -1.94
N LEU A 418 19.72 -20.18 -1.38
CA LEU A 418 20.93 -19.41 -1.14
C LEU A 418 21.58 -18.94 -2.46
N HIS A 419 21.55 -19.77 -3.52
CA HIS A 419 22.31 -19.52 -4.75
C HIS A 419 21.46 -19.17 -5.97
N ALA A 420 20.17 -19.52 -5.96
CA ALA A 420 19.29 -19.17 -7.08
C ALA A 420 19.09 -17.65 -7.15
N PRO A 421 19.05 -17.06 -8.36
CA PRO A 421 18.82 -15.61 -8.48
C PRO A 421 17.37 -15.22 -8.14
N VAL A 422 16.40 -16.12 -8.34
CA VAL A 422 14.98 -15.95 -8.02
C VAL A 422 14.31 -17.33 -7.88
N ALA A 423 13.31 -17.43 -6.99
CA ALA A 423 12.71 -18.70 -6.58
C ALA A 423 12.05 -19.46 -7.74
N LYS A 424 11.50 -18.76 -8.74
CA LYS A 424 10.84 -19.37 -9.91
C LYS A 424 11.74 -20.28 -10.75
N TYR A 425 13.07 -20.15 -10.61
CA TYR A 425 14.03 -21.01 -11.30
C TYR A 425 14.43 -22.25 -10.50
N ILE A 426 13.97 -22.39 -9.26
CA ILE A 426 14.21 -23.57 -8.44
C ILE A 426 13.25 -24.68 -8.89
N PRO A 427 13.75 -25.88 -9.30
CA PRO A 427 12.90 -26.95 -9.81
C PRO A 427 11.80 -27.39 -8.83
N GLN A 428 12.10 -27.42 -7.53
CA GLN A 428 11.13 -27.74 -6.49
C GLN A 428 9.97 -26.73 -6.46
N VAL A 429 10.26 -25.42 -6.58
CA VAL A 429 9.24 -24.36 -6.63
C VAL A 429 8.36 -24.53 -7.85
N GLN A 430 8.94 -24.81 -9.02
CA GLN A 430 8.17 -25.06 -10.26
C GLN A 430 7.24 -26.27 -10.12
N GLN A 431 7.71 -27.35 -9.50
CA GLN A 431 6.90 -28.54 -9.25
C GLN A 431 5.71 -28.23 -8.33
N VAL A 432 5.95 -27.53 -7.22
CA VAL A 432 4.89 -27.14 -6.27
C VAL A 432 3.87 -26.21 -6.94
N LYS A 433 4.33 -25.18 -7.68
CA LYS A 433 3.43 -24.29 -8.42
C LYS A 433 2.63 -25.05 -9.48
N GLN A 434 3.22 -26.03 -10.17
CA GLN A 434 2.50 -26.87 -11.13
C GLN A 434 1.44 -27.75 -10.46
N GLN A 435 1.74 -28.31 -9.28
CA GLN A 435 0.77 -29.10 -8.52
C GLN A 435 -0.39 -28.23 -8.04
N LEU A 436 -0.12 -27.04 -7.50
CA LEU A 436 -1.16 -26.07 -7.11
C LEU A 436 -2.07 -25.69 -8.27
N ARG A 437 -1.52 -25.49 -9.48
CA ARG A 437 -2.32 -25.20 -10.69
C ARG A 437 -3.21 -26.35 -11.15
N ASN A 438 -2.90 -27.58 -10.77
CA ASN A 438 -3.65 -28.78 -11.16
C ASN A 438 -4.72 -29.21 -10.14
N MET A 439 -4.79 -28.53 -8.99
CA MET A 439 -5.75 -28.77 -7.91
C MET A 439 -7.01 -27.94 -8.11
#